data_AF-A0A2T2S9H7-F1
#
_entry.id   AF-A0A2T2S9H7-F1
#
_cell.length_a   1.000
_cell.length_b   1.000
_cell.length_c   1.000
_cell.angle_alpha   90.00
_cell.angle_beta   90.00
_cell.angle_gamma   90.00
#
_symmetry.space_group_name_H-M   'P 1'
#
loop_
_entity.id
_entity.type
_entity.pdbx_description
1 polymer ?
#
loop_
_entity_poly.entity_id
_entity_poly.type
_entity_poly.pdbx_seq_one_letter_code
_entity_poly.pdbx_strand_id
1 'polypeptide(L)'
;MDRSQYTELTFLERVDFAEDLALFRMKAHDPVDFTPGQYATLGLIENGDDRPLLRPYSVGSSPGSTDLEFFIERVDDGALPPRL
;
A
#
# COMPACT_ATOMS: atom_id res chain seq x y z
N MET A 1 -2.54 -15.95 -10.05
CA MET A 1 -3.56 -14.98 -9.59
C MET A 1 -3.84 -14.04 -10.74
N ASP A 2 -5.09 -13.65 -10.98
CA ASP A 2 -5.38 -12.73 -12.07
C ASP A 2 -4.90 -11.32 -11.71
N ARG A 3 -3.83 -10.87 -12.35
CA ARG A 3 -3.20 -9.56 -12.08
C ARG A 3 -4.05 -8.40 -12.57
N SER A 4 -5.02 -8.65 -13.46
CA SER A 4 -5.92 -7.60 -13.96
C SER A 4 -6.87 -7.05 -12.89
N GLN A 5 -7.00 -7.76 -11.75
CA GLN A 5 -7.81 -7.33 -10.61
C GLN A 5 -7.09 -6.34 -9.69
N TYR A 6 -5.82 -6.05 -9.95
CA TYR A 6 -4.99 -5.16 -9.14
C TYR A 6 -4.59 -3.93 -9.95
N THR A 7 -4.63 -2.77 -9.30
CA THR A 7 -4.07 -1.53 -9.83
C THR A 7 -2.60 -1.43 -9.42
N GLU A 8 -1.72 -1.18 -10.39
CA GLU A 8 -0.33 -0.87 -10.11
C GLU A 8 -0.20 0.57 -9.60
N LEU A 9 0.58 0.74 -8.53
CA LEU A 9 0.85 2.02 -7.91
C LEU A 9 2.34 2.34 -8.05
N THR A 10 2.66 3.60 -8.32
CA THR A 10 4.03 4.10 -8.33
C THR A 10 4.39 4.60 -6.94
N PHE A 11 5.44 4.06 -6.34
CA PHE A 11 5.97 4.59 -5.09
C PHE A 11 6.56 5.99 -5.32
N LEU A 12 6.12 6.97 -4.53
CA LEU A 12 6.60 8.35 -4.61
C LEU A 12 7.63 8.62 -3.52
N GLU A 13 7.24 8.41 -2.27
CA GLU A 13 8.09 8.69 -1.12
C GLU A 13 7.64 7.91 0.12
N ARG A 14 8.57 7.80 1.07
CA ARG A 14 8.36 7.27 2.41
C ARG A 14 8.73 8.35 3.42
N VAL A 15 7.85 8.59 4.38
CA VAL A 15 8.06 9.55 5.47
C VAL A 15 7.99 8.78 6.79
N ASP A 16 9.13 8.64 7.46
CA ASP A 16 9.20 7.97 8.76
C ASP A 16 8.69 8.92 9.86
N PHE A 17 7.68 8.49 10.62
CA PHE A 17 7.11 9.22 11.75
C PHE A 17 7.64 8.69 13.10
N ALA A 18 7.91 7.39 13.18
CA ALA A 18 8.52 6.72 14.33
C ALA A 18 9.37 5.54 13.85
N GLU A 19 10.07 4.88 14.78
CA GLU A 19 10.89 3.70 14.49
C GLU A 19 10.09 2.55 13.84
N ASP A 20 8.81 2.46 14.22
CA ASP A 20 7.86 1.45 13.78
C ASP A 20 6.73 2.01 12.92
N LEU A 21 6.74 3.27 12.51
CA LEU A 21 5.64 3.87 11.73
C LEU A 21 6.17 4.75 10.60
N ALA A 22 5.73 4.44 9.38
CA ALA A 22 6.01 5.25 8.21
C ALA A 22 4.76 5.46 7.35
N LEU A 23 4.70 6.63 6.71
CA LEU A 23 3.74 6.94 5.65
C LEU A 23 4.37 6.62 4.31
N PHE A 24 3.66 5.85 3.51
CA PHE A 24 4.00 5.58 2.12
C PHE A 24 3.05 6.38 1.23
N ARG A 25 3.63 7.26 0.41
CA ARG A 25 2.90 7.96 -0.63
C ARG A 25 3.07 7.22 -1.94
N MET A 26 1.94 6.91 -2.57
CA MET A 26 1.89 6.17 -3.81
C MET A 26 0.97 6.88 -4.80
N LYS A 27 1.24 6.71 -6.08
CA LYS A 27 0.46 7.29 -7.16
C LYS A 27 -0.21 6.22 -8.00
N ALA A 28 -1.53 6.29 -8.10
CA ALA A 28 -2.31 5.51 -9.04
C ALA A 28 -2.29 6.17 -10.43
N HIS A 29 -2.46 5.35 -11.47
CA HIS A 29 -2.63 5.85 -12.84
C HIS A 29 -3.95 6.62 -13.00
N ASP A 30 -5.02 6.08 -12.40
CA ASP A 30 -6.37 6.66 -12.42
C ASP A 30 -6.84 6.98 -10.99
N PRO A 31 -7.75 7.97 -10.82
CA PRO A 31 -8.36 8.26 -9.52
C PRO A 31 -8.96 7.02 -8.86
N VAL A 32 -8.69 6.83 -7.57
CA VAL A 32 -9.24 5.70 -6.82
C VAL A 32 -10.39 6.17 -5.95
N ASP A 33 -11.59 5.72 -6.28
CA ASP A 33 -12.79 5.94 -5.49
C ASP A 33 -12.97 4.84 -4.43
N PHE A 34 -13.30 5.27 -3.22
CA PHE A 34 -13.62 4.40 -2.09
C PHE A 34 -14.48 5.16 -1.08
N THR A 35 -15.14 4.43 -0.17
CA THR A 35 -15.87 5.04 0.94
C THR A 35 -14.89 5.29 2.09
N PRO A 36 -14.83 6.51 2.68
CA PRO A 36 -13.98 6.80 3.82
C PRO A 36 -14.15 5.78 4.95
N GLY A 37 -13.04 5.27 5.48
CA GLY A 37 -13.01 4.17 6.46
C GLY A 37 -12.87 2.77 5.84
N GLN A 38 -12.87 2.64 4.50
CA GLN A 38 -12.47 1.40 3.82
C GLN A 38 -10.95 1.23 3.79
N TYR A 39 -10.53 -0.01 3.53
CA TYR A 39 -9.13 -0.38 3.35
C TYR A 39 -8.89 -0.84 1.91
N ALA A 40 -7.67 -0.64 1.43
CA ALA A 40 -7.17 -1.24 0.20
C ALA A 40 -6.25 -2.41 0.54
N THR A 41 -6.13 -3.39 -0.36
CA THR A 41 -5.18 -4.49 -0.17
C THR A 41 -3.91 -4.18 -0.97
N LEU A 42 -2.80 -3.95 -0.27
CA LEU A 42 -1.50 -3.75 -0.90
C LEU A 42 -0.77 -5.08 -1.02
N GLY A 43 -0.10 -5.26 -2.16
CA GLY A 43 0.73 -6.43 -2.45
C GLY A 43 2.11 -6.01 -2.91
N LEU A 44 3.15 -6.61 -2.32
CA LEU A 44 4.51 -6.52 -2.84
C LEU A 44 4.79 -7.76 -3.68
N ILE A 45 5.28 -7.57 -4.91
CA ILE A 45 5.81 -8.65 -5.75
C ILE A 45 7.33 -8.58 -5.65
N GLU A 46 7.94 -9.55 -4.98
CA GLU A 46 9.40 -9.74 -5.02
C GLU A 46 9.80 -10.55 -6.25
N ASN A 47 10.96 -10.26 -6.82
CA ASN A 47 11.49 -10.98 -7.98
C ASN A 47 11.66 -12.47 -7.66
N GLY A 48 10.75 -13.30 -8.18
CA GLY A 48 10.78 -14.76 -8.01
C GLY A 48 9.55 -15.35 -7.33
N ASP A 49 8.68 -14.52 -6.73
CA ASP A 49 7.46 -14.99 -6.08
C ASP A 49 6.25 -15.00 -7.04
N ASP A 50 5.60 -16.15 -7.18
CA ASP A 50 4.39 -16.33 -7.98
C ASP A 50 3.15 -15.63 -7.40
N ARG A 51 3.23 -15.15 -6.15
CA ARG A 51 2.09 -14.57 -5.41
C ARG A 51 2.54 -13.37 -4.57
N PRO A 52 1.95 -12.17 -4.77
CA PRO A 52 2.22 -11.05 -3.90
C PRO A 52 1.72 -11.35 -2.48
N LEU A 53 2.47 -10.89 -1.48
CA LEU A 53 2.00 -10.93 -0.10
C LEU A 53 1.01 -9.78 0.11
N LEU A 54 -0.28 -10.12 0.15
CA LEU A 54 -1.37 -9.16 0.25
C LEU A 54 -1.69 -8.83 1.71
N ARG A 55 -1.78 -7.54 2.06
CA ARG A 55 -2.25 -7.08 3.36
C ARG A 55 -3.22 -5.90 3.24
N PRO A 56 -4.29 -5.86 4.05
CA PRO A 56 -5.19 -4.73 4.09
C PRO A 56 -4.53 -3.55 4.82
N TYR A 57 -4.59 -2.37 4.21
CA TYR A 57 -4.18 -1.11 4.80
C TYR A 57 -5.28 -0.06 4.59
N SER A 58 -5.55 0.72 5.63
CA SER A 58 -6.46 1.85 5.54
C SER A 58 -5.92 2.90 4.56
N VAL A 59 -6.80 3.45 3.72
CA VAL A 59 -6.44 4.54 2.82
C VAL A 59 -6.59 5.85 3.58
N GLY A 60 -5.49 6.57 3.76
CA GLY A 60 -5.44 7.84 4.49
C GLY A 60 -5.76 9.07 3.63
N SER A 61 -5.79 8.93 2.31
CA SER A 61 -6.07 10.02 1.37
C SER A 61 -7.58 10.24 1.16
N SER A 62 -7.94 11.26 0.36
CA SER A 62 -9.32 11.50 -0.03
C SER A 62 -9.76 10.56 -1.17
N PRO A 63 -11.04 10.12 -1.21
CA PRO A 63 -11.61 9.44 -2.37
C PRO A 63 -11.48 10.27 -3.65
N GLY A 64 -11.28 9.59 -4.78
CA GLY A 64 -11.13 10.22 -6.09
C GLY A 64 -9.77 10.89 -6.30
N SER A 65 -8.80 10.61 -5.43
CA SER A 65 -7.41 11.06 -5.58
C SER A 65 -6.58 10.05 -6.39
N THR A 66 -5.56 10.54 -7.09
CA THR A 66 -4.50 9.69 -7.66
C THR A 66 -3.35 9.51 -6.68
N ASP A 67 -3.16 10.46 -5.77
CA ASP A 67 -2.19 10.38 -4.68
C ASP A 67 -2.83 9.65 -3.49
N LEU A 68 -2.28 8.49 -3.16
CA LEU A 68 -2.71 7.61 -2.09
C LEU A 68 -1.70 7.62 -0.95
N GLU A 69 -2.23 7.62 0.26
CA GLU A 69 -1.44 7.66 1.50
C GLU A 69 -1.76 6.44 2.35
N PHE A 70 -0.72 5.71 2.74
CA PHE A 70 -0.83 4.52 3.58
C PHE A 70 0.09 4.64 4.80
N PHE A 71 -0.49 4.54 5.98
CA PHE A 71 0.26 4.46 7.23
C PHE A 71 0.52 2.99 7.53
N ILE A 72 1.80 2.63 7.59
CA ILE A 72 2.23 1.24 7.75
C ILE A 72 3.09 1.15 9.00
N GLU A 73 2.63 0.33 9.95
CA GLU A 73 3.41 -0.04 11.12
C GLU A 73 4.36 -1.19 10.79
N ARG A 74 5.65 -1.01 11.10
CA ARG A 74 6.67 -2.05 11.01
C ARG A 74 6.56 -2.97 12.22
N VAL A 75 6.18 -4.21 11.96
CA VAL A 75 6.18 -5.30 12.93
C VAL A 75 7.36 -6.21 12.65
N ASP A 76 8.29 -6.35 13.60
CA ASP A 76 9.54 -7.12 13.41
C ASP A 76 9.28 -8.62 13.13
N ASP A 77 8.15 -9.17 13.59
CA ASP A 77 7.68 -10.54 13.28
C ASP A 77 6.62 -10.59 12.16
N GLY A 78 6.37 -9.47 11.47
CA GLY A 78 5.38 -9.36 10.41
C GLY A 78 5.90 -9.91 9.08
N ALA A 79 5.07 -10.61 8.30
CA ALA A 79 5.51 -11.15 7.01
C ALA A 79 5.73 -10.07 5.92
N LEU A 80 5.08 -8.90 6.04
CA LEU A 80 5.11 -7.81 5.05
C LEU A 80 5.80 -6.53 5.54
N PRO A 81 5.55 -6.02 6.76
CA PRO A 81 6.14 -4.75 7.20
C PRO A 81 7.67 -4.67 7.22
N PRO A 82 8.46 -5.73 7.49
CA PRO A 82 9.91 -5.64 7.42
C PRO A 82 10.45 -5.64 5.97
N ARG A 83 9.59 -5.73 4.95
CA ARG A 83 9.93 -5.78 3.52
C ARG A 83 9.51 -4.51 2.75
N LEU A 84 8.86 -3.55 3.42
CA LEU A 84 8.45 -2.22 2.91
C LEU A 84 9.39 -1.12 3.41
#